data_AF-A0A0B1TPY4-F1
#
_entry.id   AF-A0A0B1TPY4-F1
#
_cell.length_a   1.000
_cell.length_b   1.000
_cell.length_c   1.000
_cell.angle_alpha   90.00
_cell.angle_beta   90.00
_cell.angle_gamma   90.00
#
_symmetry.space_group_name_H-M   'P 1'
#
loop_
_entity.id
_entity.type
_entity.pdbx_description
1 polymer ?
#
loop_
_entity_poly.entity_id
_entity_poly.type
_entity_poly.pdbx_seq_one_letter_code
_entity_poly.pdbx_strand_id
1 'polypeptide(L)'
;MNQTIQLGAKSFRGVPKFGWIWLSLLGHDHESGTIHADPDFQRFLLRNKKKLDNSFFIILGDHGLRGGRVTRTQLGSIEVNNPMFAISIPKKLRRSTTILATLRENANRLQTTFDIRATLLDILKYQPKRNFTDREYMAFEGEYGSSLLRSQGGTERSCKSLLIPLAYCTCQYPLKEVKRTTGTATAAGIFLIEHINELLEENNVTHICETLSFKHTLSISAYVPEDATKTYHVSVKAHPPSNGEFKAIVRQTRGKFEMASSSIDRLDRFGKSGDCVKDSLKHLCYCKVQENSKSTKKP
;
A
#
# COMPACT_ATOMS: atom_id res chain seq x y z
N MET A 1 6.74 -0.51 24.35
CA MET A 1 7.10 0.72 23.62
C MET A 1 7.78 1.81 24.47
N ASN A 2 8.40 1.52 25.65
CA ASN A 2 8.50 2.55 26.70
C ASN A 2 9.90 3.08 27.10
N GLN A 3 10.98 2.27 27.10
CA GLN A 3 12.28 2.75 27.62
C GLN A 3 13.14 3.47 26.58
N THR A 4 13.32 2.90 25.39
CA THR A 4 14.23 3.44 24.36
C THR A 4 13.80 4.82 23.84
N ILE A 5 12.50 5.03 23.62
CA ILE A 5 11.96 6.33 23.18
C ILE A 5 12.18 7.39 24.27
N GLN A 6 11.96 7.02 25.53
CA GLN A 6 12.14 7.95 26.64
C GLN A 6 13.61 8.31 26.85
N LEU A 7 14.53 7.36 26.68
CA LEU A 7 15.97 7.61 26.77
C LEU A 7 16.44 8.54 25.65
N GLY A 8 16.10 8.25 24.38
CA GLY A 8 16.44 9.12 23.25
C GLY A 8 15.83 10.53 23.37
N ALA A 9 14.60 10.63 23.87
CA ALA A 9 13.96 11.93 24.11
C ALA A 9 14.66 12.75 25.22
N LYS A 10 15.31 12.09 26.20
CA LYS A 10 15.97 12.75 27.34
C LYS A 10 17.45 13.11 27.08
N SER A 11 18.14 12.39 26.21
CA SER A 11 19.56 12.66 25.88
C SER A 11 19.74 13.93 25.05
N PHE A 12 20.86 14.64 25.13
CA PHE A 12 21.20 15.81 24.28
C PHE A 12 20.11 16.92 24.22
N ARG A 13 20.04 17.76 25.27
CA ARG A 13 19.12 18.91 25.30
C ARG A 13 19.50 19.94 24.23
N GLY A 14 18.49 20.58 23.62
CA GLY A 14 18.69 21.64 22.62
C GLY A 14 19.05 21.16 21.21
N VAL A 15 19.30 19.86 21.02
CA VAL A 15 19.65 19.30 19.71
C VAL A 15 18.39 18.72 19.04
N PRO A 16 18.15 19.00 17.74
CA PRO A 16 17.09 18.35 16.97
C PRO A 16 17.25 16.82 16.95
N LYS A 17 16.15 16.09 16.99
CA LYS A 17 16.16 14.61 17.04
C LYS A 17 15.19 14.04 16.03
N PHE A 18 15.53 12.85 15.53
CA PHE A 18 14.67 12.02 14.71
C PHE A 18 14.45 10.68 15.42
N GLY A 19 13.20 10.20 15.41
CA GLY A 19 12.84 8.90 15.97
C GLY A 19 11.90 8.18 15.03
N TRP A 20 12.23 6.92 14.72
CA TRP A 20 11.43 6.04 13.87
C TRP A 20 11.06 4.79 14.67
N ILE A 21 9.78 4.43 14.67
CA ILE A 21 9.28 3.22 15.34
C ILE A 21 8.40 2.48 14.34
N TRP A 22 8.75 1.23 14.08
CA TRP A 22 8.01 0.36 13.15
C TRP A 22 7.38 -0.80 13.91
N LEU A 23 6.05 -0.87 13.92
CA LEU A 23 5.30 -1.92 14.62
C LEU A 23 4.79 -2.95 13.61
N SER A 24 5.63 -3.90 13.23
CA SER A 24 5.38 -4.81 12.11
C SER A 24 4.24 -5.81 12.32
N LEU A 25 3.92 -6.16 13.57
CA LEU A 25 2.94 -7.23 13.86
C LEU A 25 1.54 -6.73 14.19
N LEU A 26 1.38 -5.44 14.49
CA LEU A 26 0.16 -4.95 15.14
C LEU A 26 -1.10 -5.07 14.25
N GLY A 27 -0.97 -4.80 12.95
CA GLY A 27 -2.07 -4.86 11.98
C GLY A 27 -1.91 -5.96 10.94
N HIS A 28 -1.02 -6.93 11.16
CA HIS A 28 -0.60 -7.85 10.09
C HIS A 28 -1.65 -8.91 9.75
N ASP A 29 -2.30 -9.50 10.77
CA ASP A 29 -3.06 -10.74 10.58
C ASP A 29 -4.58 -10.57 10.64
N HIS A 30 -5.09 -9.50 11.25
CA HIS A 30 -6.53 -9.32 11.50
C HIS A 30 -6.92 -7.84 11.60
N GLU A 31 -8.12 -7.51 11.13
CA GLU A 31 -8.67 -6.14 11.14
C GLU A 31 -8.80 -5.55 12.54
N SER A 32 -8.95 -6.39 13.56
CA SER A 32 -9.04 -5.97 14.96
C SER A 32 -7.68 -5.78 15.64
N GLY A 33 -6.57 -6.11 14.96
CA GLY A 33 -5.23 -6.08 15.55
C GLY A 33 -4.83 -4.70 16.08
N THR A 34 -5.15 -3.64 15.32
CA THR A 34 -4.82 -2.26 15.69
C THR A 34 -5.66 -1.74 16.85
N ILE A 35 -6.94 -2.15 16.96
CA ILE A 35 -7.85 -1.71 18.02
C ILE A 35 -7.33 -2.10 19.40
N HIS A 36 -6.71 -3.27 19.54
CA HIS A 36 -6.15 -3.73 20.81
C HIS A 36 -5.03 -2.84 21.36
N ALA A 37 -4.33 -2.10 20.49
CA ALA A 37 -3.27 -1.18 20.90
C ALA A 37 -3.72 0.28 21.04
N ASP A 38 -4.97 0.63 20.72
CA ASP A 38 -5.45 2.00 20.82
C ASP A 38 -5.25 2.61 22.23
N PRO A 39 -5.55 1.89 23.34
CA PRO A 39 -5.26 2.40 24.68
C PRO A 39 -3.76 2.61 24.93
N ASP A 40 -2.87 1.84 24.31
CA ASP A 40 -1.41 2.02 24.42
C ASP A 40 -0.94 3.26 23.67
N PHE A 41 -1.45 3.51 22.46
CA PHE A 41 -1.18 4.74 21.72
C PHE A 41 -1.69 5.96 22.48
N GLN A 42 -2.92 5.91 22.99
CA GLN A 42 -3.50 6.99 23.78
C GLN A 42 -2.63 7.29 25.02
N ARG A 43 -2.26 6.26 25.79
CA ARG A 43 -1.35 6.41 26.94
C ARG A 43 0.00 7.00 26.55
N PHE A 44 0.57 6.54 25.44
CA PHE A 44 1.84 7.06 24.92
C PHE A 44 1.75 8.55 24.59
N LEU A 45 0.70 8.96 23.86
CA LEU A 45 0.48 10.35 23.45
C LEU A 45 0.25 11.26 24.66
N LEU A 46 -0.58 10.83 25.62
CA LEU A 46 -0.85 11.61 26.83
C LEU A 46 0.41 11.79 27.69
N ARG A 47 1.18 10.71 27.90
CA ARG A 47 2.44 10.75 28.68
C ARG A 47 3.51 11.61 28.02
N ASN A 48 3.51 11.73 26.69
CA ASN A 48 4.51 12.48 25.94
C ASN A 48 4.01 13.83 25.41
N LYS A 49 2.77 14.24 25.71
CA LYS A 49 2.14 15.47 25.20
C LYS A 49 3.05 16.70 25.23
N LYS A 50 3.64 17.01 26.39
CA LYS A 50 4.56 18.16 26.54
C LYS A 50 5.82 18.05 25.66
N LYS A 51 6.33 16.84 25.42
CA LYS A 51 7.49 16.60 24.55
C LYS A 51 7.12 16.75 23.07
N LEU A 52 5.87 16.44 22.71
CA LEU A 52 5.35 16.55 21.36
C LEU A 52 4.95 17.98 20.98
N ASP A 53 4.82 18.91 21.96
CA ASP A 53 4.46 20.31 21.70
C ASP A 53 5.44 21.02 20.76
N ASN A 54 6.71 20.57 20.69
CA ASN A 54 7.74 21.12 19.80
C ASN A 54 8.17 20.14 18.70
N SER A 55 7.33 19.18 18.34
CA SER A 55 7.68 18.11 17.40
C SER A 55 6.70 18.02 16.23
N PHE A 56 7.23 17.69 15.06
CA PHE A 56 6.45 17.02 14.03
C PHE A 56 6.31 15.56 14.45
N PHE A 57 5.07 15.09 14.59
CA PHE A 57 4.75 13.73 15.00
C PHE A 57 3.84 13.10 13.96
N ILE A 58 4.24 11.96 13.43
CA ILE A 58 3.55 11.28 12.33
C ILE A 58 3.17 9.87 12.79
N ILE A 59 1.93 9.48 12.51
CA ILE A 59 1.48 8.08 12.53
C ILE A 59 1.15 7.71 11.09
N LEU A 60 1.72 6.61 10.59
CA LEU A 60 1.46 6.14 9.23
C LEU A 60 1.39 4.61 9.16
N GLY A 61 0.64 4.08 8.20
CA GLY A 61 0.74 2.69 7.74
C GLY A 61 1.53 2.60 6.43
N ASP A 62 2.18 1.47 6.18
CA ASP A 62 2.73 1.12 4.85
C ASP A 62 1.65 0.72 3.87
N HIS A 63 0.66 -0.04 4.34
CA HIS A 63 -0.49 -0.50 3.56
C HIS A 63 -1.69 -0.79 4.48
N GLY A 64 -2.88 -0.95 3.90
CA GLY A 64 -4.03 -1.50 4.60
C GLY A 64 -3.95 -3.03 4.75
N LEU A 65 -4.93 -3.66 5.39
CA LEU A 65 -4.90 -5.11 5.61
C LEU A 65 -4.95 -5.88 4.28
N ARG A 66 -3.96 -6.75 4.02
CA ARG A 66 -3.81 -7.49 2.75
C ARG A 66 -4.45 -8.90 2.74
N GLY A 67 -5.09 -9.32 3.82
CA GLY A 67 -5.68 -10.65 3.95
C GLY A 67 -7.00 -10.65 4.73
N GLY A 68 -7.65 -11.82 4.76
CA GLY A 68 -8.92 -12.01 5.45
C GLY A 68 -10.14 -11.68 4.59
N ARG A 69 -11.34 -11.80 5.16
CA ARG A 69 -12.59 -11.61 4.41
C ARG A 69 -12.83 -10.16 4.01
N VAL A 70 -12.28 -9.20 4.77
CA VAL A 70 -12.48 -7.77 4.53
C VAL A 70 -11.92 -7.32 3.18
N THR A 71 -10.82 -7.91 2.69
CA THR A 71 -10.21 -7.56 1.39
C THR A 71 -11.09 -7.93 0.19
N ARG A 72 -12.09 -8.79 0.40
CA ARG A 72 -13.09 -9.17 -0.61
C ARG A 72 -14.25 -8.19 -0.71
N THR A 73 -14.34 -7.24 0.22
CA THR A 73 -15.33 -6.16 0.17
C THR A 73 -14.82 -5.00 -0.69
N GLN A 74 -15.73 -4.21 -1.26
CA GLN A 74 -15.35 -3.01 -2.02
C GLN A 74 -14.49 -2.06 -1.17
N LEU A 75 -14.92 -1.77 0.07
CA LEU A 75 -14.18 -0.90 0.98
C LEU A 75 -12.79 -1.45 1.32
N GLY A 76 -12.69 -2.72 1.73
CA GLY A 76 -11.40 -3.32 2.07
C GLY A 76 -10.43 -3.34 0.89
N SER A 77 -10.93 -3.52 -0.34
CA SER A 77 -10.09 -3.46 -1.54
C SER A 77 -9.49 -2.07 -1.80
N ILE A 78 -10.17 -1.01 -1.36
CA ILE A 78 -9.67 0.38 -1.44
C ILE A 78 -8.70 0.64 -0.29
N GLU A 79 -9.06 0.24 0.93
CA GLU A 79 -8.29 0.48 2.15
C GLU A 79 -6.90 -0.17 2.11
N VAL A 80 -6.72 -1.30 1.40
CA VAL A 80 -5.38 -1.90 1.16
C VAL A 80 -4.38 -0.89 0.61
N ASN A 81 -4.84 0.02 -0.26
CA ASN A 81 -4.03 1.03 -0.93
C ASN A 81 -4.18 2.44 -0.34
N ASN A 82 -4.97 2.59 0.73
CA ASN A 82 -5.22 3.87 1.40
C ASN A 82 -4.83 3.80 2.89
N PRO A 83 -3.56 3.51 3.23
CA PRO A 83 -3.15 3.42 4.62
C PRO A 83 -3.32 4.76 5.34
N MET A 84 -3.62 4.69 6.64
CA MET A 84 -3.73 5.88 7.48
C MET A 84 -2.43 6.69 7.45
N PHE A 85 -2.57 8.01 7.31
CA PHE A 85 -1.49 8.99 7.56
C PHE A 85 -2.05 10.13 8.40
N ALA A 86 -1.42 10.39 9.54
CA ALA A 86 -1.77 11.49 10.42
C ALA A 86 -0.50 12.24 10.82
N ILE A 87 -0.54 13.57 10.73
CA ILE A 87 0.56 14.45 11.14
C ILE A 87 0.08 15.50 12.14
N SER A 88 0.82 15.61 13.23
CA SER A 88 0.71 16.68 14.23
C SER A 88 1.94 17.56 14.15
N ILE A 89 1.77 18.87 13.99
CA ILE A 89 2.88 19.83 13.89
C ILE A 89 3.16 20.52 15.24
N PRO A 90 4.35 21.12 15.44
CA PRO A 90 4.67 21.88 16.64
C PRO A 90 3.60 22.93 16.98
N LYS A 91 3.23 23.02 18.27
CA LYS A 91 2.14 23.85 18.77
C LYS A 91 2.33 25.33 18.45
N LYS A 92 3.58 25.84 18.51
CA LYS A 92 3.92 27.21 18.12
C LYS A 92 3.56 27.47 16.66
N LEU A 93 3.96 26.58 15.75
CA LEU A 93 3.70 26.72 14.31
C LEU A 93 2.22 26.71 13.95
N ARG A 94 1.37 26.01 14.71
CA ARG A 94 -0.09 26.04 14.52
C ARG A 94 -0.71 27.42 14.67
N ARG A 95 -0.08 28.31 15.45
CA ARG A 95 -0.56 29.66 15.76
C ARG A 95 0.22 30.74 15.02
N SER A 96 1.52 30.53 14.84
CA SER A 96 2.42 31.53 14.25
C SER A 96 2.59 31.40 12.74
N THR A 97 2.00 30.38 12.11
CA THR A 97 2.10 30.13 10.66
C THR A 97 0.78 29.60 10.11
N THR A 98 0.68 29.53 8.79
CA THR A 98 -0.45 28.93 8.06
C THR A 98 -0.29 27.44 7.77
N ILE A 99 0.75 26.77 8.29
CA ILE A 99 1.00 25.34 8.01
C ILE A 99 -0.22 24.46 8.31
N LEU A 100 -0.93 24.73 9.42
CA LEU A 100 -2.12 23.94 9.77
C LEU A 100 -3.24 24.09 8.74
N ALA A 101 -3.40 25.28 8.16
CA ALA A 101 -4.38 25.52 7.09
C ALA A 101 -3.95 24.78 5.80
N THR A 102 -2.69 24.90 5.40
CA THR A 102 -2.15 24.20 4.22
C THR A 102 -2.24 22.68 4.35
N LEU A 103 -1.94 22.12 5.53
CA LEU A 103 -2.11 20.70 5.80
C LEU A 103 -3.56 20.24 5.67
N ARG A 104 -4.52 21.05 6.14
CA ARG A 104 -5.96 20.75 6.01
C ARG A 104 -6.43 20.79 4.56
N GLU A 105 -5.92 21.74 3.78
CA GLU A 105 -6.20 21.81 2.34
C GLU A 105 -5.63 20.57 1.62
N ASN A 106 -4.35 20.26 1.85
CA ASN A 106 -3.68 19.12 1.24
C ASN A 106 -4.29 17.79 1.67
N ALA A 107 -4.82 17.67 2.90
CA ALA A 107 -5.49 16.47 3.36
C ALA A 107 -6.74 16.09 2.54
N ASN A 108 -7.33 17.03 1.79
CA ASN A 108 -8.46 16.77 0.89
C ASN A 108 -8.03 16.40 -0.54
N ARG A 109 -6.73 16.29 -0.80
CA ARG A 109 -6.16 15.93 -2.12
C ARG A 109 -5.53 14.55 -2.05
N LEU A 110 -5.44 13.87 -3.19
CA LEU A 110 -4.74 12.59 -3.29
C LEU A 110 -3.26 12.74 -2.90
N GLN A 111 -2.80 11.97 -1.92
CA GLN A 111 -1.42 11.99 -1.43
C GLN A 111 -0.69 10.67 -1.72
N THR A 112 0.63 10.74 -1.76
CA THR A 112 1.53 9.59 -1.93
C THR A 112 2.59 9.56 -0.82
N THR A 113 3.26 8.43 -0.65
CA THR A 113 4.42 8.35 0.24
C THR A 113 5.58 9.23 -0.22
N PHE A 114 5.65 9.59 -1.51
CA PHE A 114 6.61 10.57 -2.01
C PHE A 114 6.36 11.96 -1.44
N ASP A 115 5.10 12.37 -1.23
CA ASP A 115 4.78 13.65 -0.58
C ASP A 115 5.23 13.65 0.89
N ILE A 116 5.12 12.52 1.58
CA ILE A 116 5.64 12.35 2.95
C ILE A 116 7.17 12.54 2.96
N ARG A 117 7.87 11.89 2.03
CA ARG A 117 9.33 12.04 1.88
C ARG A 117 9.72 13.50 1.60
N ALA A 118 9.06 14.15 0.65
CA ALA A 118 9.29 15.57 0.33
C ALA A 118 9.01 16.48 1.53
N THR A 119 7.99 16.16 2.34
CA THR A 119 7.66 16.89 3.58
C THR A 119 8.79 16.78 4.61
N LEU A 120 9.33 15.58 4.81
CA LEU A 120 10.47 15.37 5.73
C LEU A 120 11.71 16.14 5.26
N LEU A 121 11.98 16.15 3.95
CA LEU A 121 13.06 16.92 3.35
C LEU A 121 12.87 18.42 3.55
N ASP A 122 11.65 18.94 3.33
CA ASP A 122 11.29 20.35 3.53
C ASP A 122 11.49 20.78 4.98
N ILE A 123 11.00 20.00 5.94
CA ILE A 123 11.19 20.22 7.39
C ILE A 123 12.68 20.30 7.75
N LEU A 124 13.50 19.41 7.18
CA LEU A 124 14.91 19.29 7.54
C LEU A 124 15.78 20.38 6.90
N LYS A 125 15.58 20.67 5.61
CA LYS A 125 16.53 21.48 4.82
C LYS A 125 16.08 22.90 4.52
N TYR A 126 14.78 23.12 4.28
CA TYR A 126 14.30 24.35 3.63
C TYR A 126 13.49 25.24 4.57
N GLN A 127 12.54 24.66 5.30
CA GLN A 127 11.68 25.40 6.22
C GLN A 127 12.41 26.13 7.36
N PRO A 128 13.50 25.58 7.97
CA PRO A 128 14.20 26.27 9.05
C PRO A 128 14.75 27.63 8.63
N LYS A 129 15.30 27.75 7.42
CA LYS A 129 15.83 29.01 6.88
C LYS A 129 14.76 30.06 6.60
N ARG A 130 13.50 29.63 6.47
CA ARG A 130 12.33 30.48 6.21
C ARG A 130 11.44 30.64 7.44
N ASN A 131 11.91 30.27 8.63
CA ASN A 131 11.12 30.28 9.86
C ASN A 131 9.75 29.58 9.72
N PHE A 132 9.68 28.55 8.87
CA PHE A 132 8.47 27.77 8.60
C PHE A 132 7.29 28.55 7.97
N THR A 133 7.50 29.77 7.43
CA THR A 133 6.41 30.59 6.86
C THR A 133 6.19 30.41 5.37
N ASP A 134 7.19 29.91 4.63
CA ASP A 134 7.15 29.81 3.16
C ASP A 134 6.30 28.64 2.66
N ARG A 135 5.09 28.95 2.18
CA ARG A 135 4.06 28.03 1.68
C ARG A 135 4.05 27.86 0.16
N GLU A 136 4.89 28.56 -0.57
CA GLU A 136 4.86 28.49 -2.03
C GLU A 136 5.21 27.09 -2.52
N TYR A 137 4.60 26.70 -3.63
CA TYR A 137 4.90 25.44 -4.29
C TYR A 137 6.39 25.41 -4.65
N MET A 138 7.04 24.27 -4.38
CA MET A 138 8.44 24.08 -4.68
C MET A 138 8.68 22.63 -5.06
N ALA A 139 9.23 22.40 -6.25
CA ALA A 139 9.75 21.11 -6.65
C ALA A 139 11.14 20.91 -6.02
N PHE A 140 11.35 19.77 -5.36
CA PHE A 140 12.66 19.40 -4.83
C PHE A 140 13.39 18.54 -5.86
N GLU A 141 14.66 18.87 -6.12
CA GLU A 141 15.50 18.09 -7.02
C GLU A 141 15.58 16.62 -6.58
N GLY A 142 15.30 15.69 -7.49
CA GLY A 142 15.32 14.24 -7.22
C GLY A 142 14.12 13.69 -6.44
N GLU A 143 13.10 14.50 -6.17
CA GLU A 143 11.88 14.05 -5.47
C GLU A 143 10.68 14.01 -6.41
N TYR A 144 9.86 12.95 -6.30
CA TYR A 144 8.61 12.81 -7.05
C TYR A 144 7.43 13.49 -6.36
N GLY A 145 7.52 13.71 -5.05
CA GLY A 145 6.43 14.25 -4.23
C GLY A 145 6.55 15.74 -3.96
N SER A 146 5.45 16.32 -3.48
CA SER A 146 5.38 17.71 -3.03
C SER A 146 5.21 17.77 -1.51
N SER A 147 5.93 18.69 -0.85
CA SER A 147 5.81 18.86 0.60
C SER A 147 4.36 19.18 1.01
N LEU A 148 3.84 18.42 1.96
CA LEU A 148 2.52 18.63 2.57
C LEU A 148 2.44 19.95 3.34
N LEU A 149 3.57 20.57 3.66
CA LEU A 149 3.58 21.87 4.33
C LEU A 149 3.30 23.01 3.35
N ARG A 150 3.53 22.83 2.04
CA ARG A 150 3.43 23.86 0.98
C ARG A 150 2.16 23.68 0.15
N SER A 151 1.81 24.67 -0.67
CA SER A 151 0.81 24.49 -1.72
C SER A 151 1.29 23.42 -2.71
N GLN A 152 0.38 22.57 -3.16
CA GLN A 152 0.70 21.44 -4.05
C GLN A 152 0.34 21.74 -5.51
N GLY A 153 0.84 22.85 -6.06
CA GLY A 153 0.66 23.24 -7.46
C GLY A 153 -0.80 23.37 -7.93
N GLY A 154 -0.98 23.87 -9.16
CA GLY A 154 -2.30 24.01 -9.79
C GLY A 154 -2.78 22.75 -10.53
N THR A 155 -1.91 21.78 -10.78
CA THR A 155 -2.28 20.56 -11.51
C THR A 155 -3.17 19.66 -10.68
N GLU A 156 -4.23 19.13 -11.31
CA GLU A 156 -5.09 18.14 -10.70
C GLU A 156 -4.30 16.88 -10.32
N ARG A 157 -4.51 16.42 -9.09
CA ARG A 157 -3.82 15.25 -8.52
C ARG A 157 -4.64 14.00 -8.81
N SER A 158 -4.14 13.18 -9.70
CA SER A 158 -4.71 11.90 -10.13
C SER A 158 -3.64 10.82 -10.06
N CYS A 159 -4.04 9.55 -10.13
CA CYS A 159 -3.07 8.46 -10.19
C CYS A 159 -2.08 8.61 -11.36
N LYS A 160 -2.52 9.18 -12.49
CA LYS A 160 -1.66 9.46 -13.63
C LYS A 160 -0.66 10.58 -13.34
N SER A 161 -1.11 11.72 -12.80
CA SER A 161 -0.22 12.87 -12.54
C SER A 161 0.74 12.64 -11.37
N LEU A 162 0.42 11.70 -10.48
CA LEU A 162 1.26 11.32 -9.34
C LEU A 162 2.03 10.01 -9.54
N LEU A 163 2.03 9.47 -10.77
CA LEU A 163 2.74 8.23 -11.12
C LEU A 163 2.35 7.03 -10.23
N ILE A 164 1.11 7.01 -9.74
CA ILE A 164 0.56 5.89 -8.96
C ILE A 164 0.18 4.78 -9.94
N PRO A 165 0.79 3.59 -9.86
CA PRO A 165 0.42 2.47 -10.71
C PRO A 165 -1.07 2.12 -10.57
N LEU A 166 -1.67 1.64 -11.66
CA LEU A 166 -3.11 1.39 -11.69
C LEU A 166 -3.59 0.42 -10.60
N ALA A 167 -2.77 -0.56 -10.22
CA ALA A 167 -3.06 -1.50 -9.12
C ALA A 167 -3.13 -0.84 -7.74
N TYR A 168 -2.43 0.28 -7.53
CA TYR A 168 -2.41 1.02 -6.27
C TYR A 168 -3.30 2.27 -6.29
N CYS A 169 -3.99 2.50 -7.40
CA CYS A 169 -4.80 3.69 -7.57
C CYS A 169 -6.07 3.61 -6.72
N THR A 170 -6.26 4.62 -5.86
CA THR A 170 -7.45 4.76 -5.01
C THR A 170 -8.55 5.61 -5.67
N CYS A 171 -8.27 6.25 -6.82
CA CYS A 171 -9.30 6.94 -7.58
C CYS A 171 -10.37 5.94 -8.03
N GLN A 172 -11.62 6.24 -7.71
CA GLN A 172 -12.75 5.40 -8.09
C GLN A 172 -13.11 5.66 -9.56
N TYR A 173 -12.73 4.73 -10.43
CA TYR A 173 -13.21 4.70 -11.80
C TYR A 173 -14.51 3.89 -11.88
N PRO A 174 -15.46 4.27 -12.75
CA PRO A 174 -16.66 3.49 -12.96
C PRO A 174 -16.30 2.11 -13.50
N LEU A 175 -16.75 1.08 -12.79
CA LEU A 175 -16.59 -0.31 -13.14
C LEU A 175 -17.97 -0.92 -13.40
N LYS A 176 -18.07 -1.77 -14.41
CA LYS A 176 -19.26 -2.56 -14.71
C LYS A 176 -18.93 -4.04 -14.58
N GLU A 177 -19.74 -4.77 -13.83
CA GLU A 177 -19.57 -6.22 -13.68
C GLU A 177 -19.75 -6.92 -15.04
N VAL A 178 -18.85 -7.86 -15.32
CA VAL A 178 -18.91 -8.72 -16.50
C VAL A 178 -19.32 -10.12 -16.06
N LYS A 179 -20.23 -10.77 -16.80
CA LYS A 179 -20.65 -12.14 -16.48
C LYS A 179 -19.44 -13.09 -16.53
N ARG A 180 -19.24 -13.84 -15.45
CA ARG A 180 -18.13 -14.81 -15.29
C ARG A 180 -18.13 -15.93 -16.34
N THR A 181 -19.27 -16.20 -16.97
CA THR A 181 -19.44 -17.23 -18.01
C THR A 181 -19.10 -16.76 -19.43
N THR A 182 -18.67 -15.50 -19.60
CA THR A 182 -18.31 -14.95 -20.91
C THR A 182 -16.96 -15.48 -21.40
N GLY A 183 -16.77 -15.48 -22.72
CA GLY A 183 -15.47 -15.78 -23.34
C GLY A 183 -14.37 -14.83 -22.85
N THR A 184 -14.67 -13.54 -22.70
CA THR A 184 -13.76 -12.52 -22.14
C THR A 184 -13.32 -12.87 -20.72
N ALA A 185 -14.25 -13.25 -19.85
CA ALA A 185 -13.93 -13.63 -18.47
C ALA A 185 -13.01 -14.85 -18.40
N THR A 186 -13.24 -15.84 -19.27
CA THR A 186 -12.43 -17.06 -19.35
C THR A 186 -11.05 -16.76 -19.92
N ALA A 187 -10.97 -16.03 -21.04
CA ALA A 187 -9.71 -15.68 -21.70
C ALA A 187 -8.81 -14.79 -20.83
N ALA A 188 -9.38 -13.77 -20.18
CA ALA A 188 -8.65 -12.94 -19.22
C ALA A 188 -8.08 -13.77 -18.05
N GLY A 189 -8.85 -14.77 -17.60
CA GLY A 189 -8.44 -15.58 -16.47
C GLY A 189 -7.37 -16.62 -16.82
N ILE A 190 -7.46 -17.22 -18.01
CA ILE A 190 -6.42 -18.09 -18.56
C ILE A 190 -5.12 -17.30 -18.72
N PHE A 191 -5.19 -16.13 -19.38
CA PHE A 191 -4.05 -15.25 -19.56
C PHE A 191 -3.36 -14.92 -18.23
N LEU A 192 -4.11 -14.57 -17.18
CA LEU A 192 -3.50 -14.24 -15.89
C LEU A 192 -2.72 -15.43 -15.29
N ILE A 193 -3.25 -16.65 -15.38
CA ILE A 193 -2.55 -17.84 -14.89
C ILE A 193 -1.32 -18.16 -15.74
N GLU A 194 -1.42 -18.07 -17.06
CA GLU A 194 -0.30 -18.24 -17.98
C GLU A 194 0.81 -17.23 -17.68
N HIS A 195 0.45 -15.96 -17.49
CA HIS A 195 1.40 -14.91 -17.16
C HIS A 195 2.10 -15.15 -15.80
N ILE A 196 1.42 -15.72 -14.81
CA ILE A 196 2.08 -16.12 -13.55
C ILE A 196 3.13 -17.20 -13.82
N ASN A 197 2.80 -18.20 -14.65
CA ASN A 197 3.76 -19.25 -14.99
C ASN A 197 4.96 -18.69 -15.78
N GLU A 198 4.75 -17.76 -16.71
CA GLU A 198 5.81 -17.04 -17.42
C GLU A 198 6.74 -16.32 -16.43
N LEU A 199 6.19 -15.58 -15.47
CA LEU A 199 7.00 -14.91 -14.43
C LEU A 199 7.83 -15.90 -13.61
N LEU A 200 7.29 -17.08 -13.29
CA LEU A 200 8.03 -18.13 -12.58
C LEU A 200 9.14 -18.75 -13.46
N GLU A 201 8.92 -18.83 -14.77
CA GLU A 201 9.89 -19.28 -15.76
C GLU A 201 11.03 -18.28 -15.94
N GLU A 202 10.72 -17.00 -16.16
CA GLU A 202 11.69 -15.92 -16.30
C GLU A 202 12.60 -15.79 -15.07
N ASN A 203 12.07 -16.14 -13.89
CA ASN A 203 12.83 -16.16 -12.63
C ASN A 203 13.52 -17.50 -12.35
N ASN A 204 13.47 -18.46 -13.28
CA ASN A 204 14.11 -19.78 -13.20
C ASN A 204 13.66 -20.63 -11.99
N VAL A 205 12.40 -20.54 -11.56
CA VAL A 205 11.87 -21.27 -10.40
C VAL A 205 10.84 -22.36 -10.74
N THR A 206 10.59 -22.62 -12.03
CA THR A 206 9.66 -23.68 -12.49
C THR A 206 10.06 -25.09 -12.08
N HIS A 207 11.34 -25.33 -11.77
CA HIS A 207 11.80 -26.62 -11.27
C HIS A 207 11.32 -26.90 -9.84
N ILE A 208 11.09 -25.86 -9.02
CA ILE A 208 10.64 -25.96 -7.61
C ILE A 208 9.19 -25.52 -7.38
N CYS A 209 8.62 -24.68 -8.24
CA CYS A 209 7.21 -24.26 -8.19
C CYS A 209 6.34 -25.12 -9.11
N GLU A 210 5.15 -25.47 -8.63
CA GLU A 210 4.11 -26.10 -9.44
C GLU A 210 3.68 -25.20 -10.61
N THR A 211 3.43 -25.83 -11.76
CA THR A 211 2.80 -25.16 -12.89
C THR A 211 1.32 -24.96 -12.58
N LEU A 212 0.87 -23.70 -12.57
CA LEU A 212 -0.50 -23.36 -12.25
C LEU A 212 -1.41 -23.58 -13.46
N SER A 213 -2.64 -24.02 -13.22
CA SER A 213 -3.67 -24.12 -14.27
C SER A 213 -4.97 -23.44 -13.85
N PHE A 214 -5.60 -22.76 -14.81
CA PHE A 214 -6.82 -21.99 -14.60
C PHE A 214 -7.99 -22.91 -14.26
N LYS A 215 -8.68 -22.63 -13.14
CA LYS A 215 -9.89 -23.35 -12.72
C LYS A 215 -11.16 -22.62 -13.13
N HIS A 216 -11.31 -21.37 -12.71
CA HIS A 216 -12.41 -20.49 -13.10
C HIS A 216 -12.15 -19.05 -12.67
N THR A 217 -12.83 -18.12 -13.32
CA THR A 217 -12.87 -16.70 -12.93
C THR A 217 -13.75 -16.53 -11.70
N LEU A 218 -13.23 -15.90 -10.64
CA LEU A 218 -13.96 -15.59 -9.40
C LEU A 218 -14.81 -14.34 -9.56
N SER A 219 -14.23 -13.29 -10.16
CA SER A 219 -14.90 -12.02 -10.48
C SER A 219 -14.23 -11.33 -11.65
N ILE A 220 -14.99 -10.53 -12.39
CA ILE A 220 -14.45 -9.66 -13.44
C ILE A 220 -15.31 -8.40 -13.58
N SER A 221 -14.64 -7.25 -13.69
CA SER A 221 -15.30 -5.96 -13.95
C SER A 221 -14.53 -5.17 -14.98
N ALA A 222 -15.25 -4.56 -15.94
CA ALA A 222 -14.68 -3.73 -16.98
C ALA A 222 -14.64 -2.25 -16.55
N TYR A 223 -13.57 -1.55 -16.90
CA TYR A 223 -13.52 -0.09 -16.83
C TYR A 223 -14.48 0.52 -17.85
N VAL A 224 -15.26 1.51 -17.44
CA VAL A 224 -16.24 2.17 -18.31
C VAL A 224 -15.62 3.43 -18.95
N PRO A 225 -15.79 3.64 -20.27
CA PRO A 225 -16.50 2.77 -21.22
C PRO A 225 -15.61 1.60 -21.70
N GLU A 226 -16.19 0.39 -21.74
CA GLU A 226 -15.45 -0.86 -21.97
C GLU A 226 -14.87 -0.95 -23.39
N ASP A 227 -15.60 -0.48 -24.38
CA ASP A 227 -15.21 -0.44 -25.79
C ASP A 227 -13.95 0.40 -26.03
N ALA A 228 -13.78 1.48 -25.26
CA ALA A 228 -12.61 2.33 -25.32
C ALA A 228 -11.44 1.79 -24.48
N THR A 229 -11.72 1.36 -23.24
CA THR A 229 -10.64 0.99 -22.30
C THR A 229 -10.14 -0.43 -22.51
N LYS A 230 -11.04 -1.36 -22.85
CA LYS A 230 -10.82 -2.82 -22.91
C LYS A 230 -9.99 -3.33 -21.74
N THR A 231 -10.17 -2.73 -20.57
CA THR A 231 -9.38 -2.97 -19.36
C THR A 231 -10.28 -3.58 -18.30
N TYR A 232 -9.79 -4.60 -17.62
CA TYR A 232 -10.58 -5.44 -16.72
C TYR A 232 -9.85 -5.67 -15.41
N HIS A 233 -10.55 -5.48 -14.29
CA HIS A 233 -10.18 -6.11 -13.01
C HIS A 233 -10.62 -7.55 -13.06
N VAL A 234 -9.69 -8.49 -12.91
CA VAL A 234 -10.00 -9.92 -12.93
C VAL A 234 -9.45 -10.59 -11.68
N SER A 235 -10.25 -11.45 -11.05
CA SER A 235 -9.81 -12.37 -10.01
C SER A 235 -10.09 -13.80 -10.46
N VAL A 236 -9.14 -14.71 -10.28
CA VAL A 236 -9.20 -16.10 -10.76
C VAL A 236 -8.84 -17.09 -9.67
N LYS A 237 -9.27 -18.33 -9.86
CA LYS A 237 -8.84 -19.46 -9.05
C LYS A 237 -8.01 -20.44 -9.87
N ALA A 238 -6.90 -20.90 -9.31
CA ALA A 238 -6.09 -22.00 -9.85
C ALA A 238 -6.59 -23.37 -9.36
N HIS A 239 -6.27 -24.43 -10.09
CA HIS A 239 -6.52 -25.81 -9.66
C HIS A 239 -5.61 -26.23 -8.48
N PRO A 240 -5.96 -27.33 -7.78
CA PRO A 240 -5.04 -28.00 -6.86
C PRO A 240 -3.72 -28.40 -7.55
N PRO A 241 -2.58 -28.46 -6.81
CA PRO A 241 -2.51 -28.33 -5.35
C PRO A 241 -2.49 -26.86 -4.86
N SER A 242 -2.18 -25.89 -5.73
CA SER A 242 -2.06 -24.47 -5.35
C SER A 242 -3.33 -23.88 -4.77
N ASN A 243 -4.49 -24.15 -5.40
CA ASN A 243 -5.79 -23.55 -5.05
C ASN A 243 -5.79 -22.01 -4.97
N GLY A 244 -4.76 -21.36 -5.50
CA GLY A 244 -4.53 -19.94 -5.33
C GLY A 244 -5.57 -19.06 -5.99
N GLU A 245 -5.87 -17.95 -5.33
CA GLU A 245 -6.77 -16.91 -5.78
C GLU A 245 -5.92 -15.69 -6.14
N PHE A 246 -5.87 -15.36 -7.42
CA PHE A 246 -5.02 -14.29 -7.95
C PHE A 246 -5.87 -13.15 -8.49
N LYS A 247 -5.40 -11.92 -8.34
CA LYS A 247 -6.05 -10.72 -8.86
C LYS A 247 -5.05 -9.85 -9.60
N ALA A 248 -5.49 -9.32 -10.74
CA ALA A 248 -4.72 -8.35 -11.50
C ALA A 248 -5.65 -7.44 -12.33
N ILE A 249 -5.04 -6.44 -12.97
CA ILE A 249 -5.70 -5.64 -14.00
C ILE A 249 -5.06 -6.01 -15.34
N VAL A 250 -5.91 -6.42 -16.29
CA VAL A 250 -5.49 -6.83 -17.63
C VAL A 250 -6.15 -5.96 -18.68
N ARG A 251 -5.52 -5.80 -19.83
CA ARG A 251 -6.04 -5.03 -20.96
C ARG A 251 -6.04 -5.87 -22.21
N GLN A 252 -7.07 -5.74 -23.04
CA GLN A 252 -7.12 -6.38 -24.34
C GLN A 252 -6.68 -5.40 -25.43
N THR A 253 -5.52 -5.68 -26.03
CA THR A 253 -4.93 -4.90 -27.12
C THR A 253 -4.81 -5.79 -28.36
N ARG A 254 -5.42 -5.37 -29.49
CA ARG A 254 -5.41 -6.13 -30.76
C ARG A 254 -5.85 -7.60 -30.61
N GLY A 255 -6.85 -7.85 -29.76
CA GLY A 255 -7.41 -9.18 -29.52
C GLY A 255 -6.65 -10.04 -28.50
N LYS A 256 -5.45 -9.62 -28.05
CA LYS A 256 -4.65 -10.33 -27.04
C LYS A 256 -4.72 -9.61 -25.70
N PHE A 257 -4.63 -10.36 -24.60
CA PHE A 257 -4.50 -9.78 -23.28
C PHE A 257 -3.03 -9.44 -22.98
N GLU A 258 -2.84 -8.35 -22.24
CA GLU A 258 -1.58 -7.92 -21.66
C GLU A 258 -1.83 -7.43 -20.23
N MET A 259 -0.77 -7.40 -19.43
CA MET A 259 -0.85 -6.83 -18.09
C MET A 259 -1.02 -5.31 -18.14
N ALA A 260 -1.99 -4.81 -17.37
CA ALA A 260 -2.20 -3.38 -17.16
C ALA A 260 -1.84 -2.95 -15.73
N SER A 261 -1.81 -3.88 -14.77
CA SER A 261 -1.19 -3.68 -13.46
C SER A 261 0.28 -4.09 -13.46
N SER A 262 1.07 -3.43 -12.61
CA SER A 262 2.49 -3.78 -12.38
C SER A 262 2.69 -4.97 -11.46
N SER A 263 1.63 -5.42 -10.77
CA SER A 263 1.67 -6.52 -9.81
C SER A 263 0.46 -7.44 -9.96
N ILE A 264 0.59 -8.62 -9.39
CA ILE A 264 -0.46 -9.63 -9.24
C ILE A 264 -0.64 -9.85 -7.75
N ASP A 265 -1.86 -9.67 -7.24
CA ASP A 265 -2.17 -9.86 -5.84
C ASP A 265 -2.61 -11.30 -5.57
N ARG A 266 -2.15 -11.85 -4.45
CA ARG A 266 -2.64 -13.13 -3.90
C ARG A 266 -3.72 -12.84 -2.86
N LEU A 267 -4.94 -13.33 -3.09
CA LEU A 267 -6.12 -13.01 -2.27
C LEU A 267 -6.36 -13.99 -1.12
N ASP A 268 -5.84 -15.21 -1.22
CA ASP A 268 -5.87 -16.22 -0.16
C ASP A 268 -4.56 -16.28 0.62
N ARG A 269 -4.62 -16.83 1.84
CA ARG A 269 -3.45 -17.01 2.68
C ARG A 269 -2.60 -18.16 2.12
N PHE A 270 -1.45 -17.83 1.53
CA PHE A 270 -0.53 -18.81 0.96
C PHE A 270 0.41 -19.43 2.02
N GLY A 271 0.64 -18.74 3.14
CA GLY A 271 1.41 -19.28 4.26
C GLY A 271 2.82 -19.70 3.83
N LYS A 272 3.16 -20.97 4.06
CA LYS A 272 4.46 -21.56 3.69
C LYS A 272 4.51 -22.12 2.27
N SER A 273 3.41 -22.00 1.50
CA SER A 273 3.30 -22.69 0.23
C SER A 273 4.37 -22.27 -0.77
N GLY A 274 4.92 -21.06 -0.66
CA GLY A 274 5.96 -20.52 -1.54
C GLY A 274 7.34 -20.43 -0.91
N ASP A 275 7.60 -21.00 0.27
CA ASP A 275 8.85 -20.76 1.03
C ASP A 275 10.14 -21.24 0.32
N CYS A 276 10.03 -22.06 -0.73
CA CYS A 276 11.14 -22.49 -1.57
C CYS A 276 11.71 -21.39 -2.49
N VAL A 277 11.05 -20.23 -2.63
CA VAL A 277 11.51 -19.10 -3.46
C VAL A 277 11.77 -17.83 -2.65
N LYS A 278 12.43 -16.86 -3.29
CA LYS A 278 12.64 -15.51 -2.71
C LYS A 278 11.31 -14.85 -2.39
N ASP A 279 11.29 -13.99 -1.36
CA ASP A 279 10.09 -13.33 -0.84
C ASP A 279 9.23 -12.64 -1.92
N SER A 280 9.86 -12.07 -2.96
CA SER A 280 9.16 -11.42 -4.07
C SER A 280 8.26 -12.36 -4.89
N LEU A 281 8.52 -13.67 -4.90
CA LEU A 281 7.77 -14.66 -5.70
C LEU A 281 6.91 -15.61 -4.85
N LYS A 282 7.04 -15.58 -3.52
CA LYS A 282 6.35 -16.52 -2.62
C LYS A 282 4.83 -16.52 -2.79
N HIS A 283 4.26 -15.35 -3.06
CA HIS A 283 2.82 -15.20 -3.24
C HIS A 283 2.31 -15.83 -4.56
N LEU A 284 3.17 -16.05 -5.54
CA LEU A 284 2.87 -16.66 -6.83
C LEU A 284 3.15 -18.17 -6.84
N CYS A 285 4.18 -18.60 -6.14
CA CYS A 285 4.65 -19.98 -6.14
C CYS A 285 3.84 -20.90 -5.20
N TYR A 286 3.63 -22.13 -5.65
CA TYR A 286 3.33 -23.27 -4.77
C TYR A 286 4.46 -24.28 -4.92
N CYS A 287 5.21 -24.55 -3.86
CA CYS A 287 6.36 -25.44 -3.87
C CYS A 287 5.92 -26.89 -4.12
N LYS A 288 6.59 -27.56 -5.05
CA LYS A 288 6.37 -28.99 -5.36
C LYS A 288 6.64 -29.89 -4.15
N VAL A 289 7.64 -29.52 -3.36
CA VAL A 289 7.95 -30.16 -2.08
C VAL A 289 7.56 -29.19 -0.97
N GLN A 290 6.49 -29.52 -0.24
CA GLN A 290 6.12 -28.81 0.97
C GLN A 290 6.98 -29.35 2.11
N GLU A 291 7.74 -28.50 2.80
CA GLU A 291 8.38 -28.92 4.05
C GLU A 291 7.28 -29.34 5.02
N ASN A 292 7.26 -30.63 5.39
CA ASN A 292 6.30 -31.16 6.35
C ASN A 292 6.39 -30.32 7.63
N SER A 293 5.37 -29.50 7.88
CA SER A 293 5.22 -28.87 9.18
C SER A 293 4.96 -29.99 10.18
N LYS A 294 6.00 -30.45 10.88
CA LYS A 294 5.81 -31.06 12.18
C LYS A 294 5.04 -30.02 12.98
N SER A 295 3.78 -30.35 13.29
CA SER A 295 2.91 -29.61 14.18
C SER A 295 3.66 -29.38 15.49
N THR A 296 4.33 -28.25 15.64
CA THR A 296 4.63 -27.70 16.96
C THR A 296 3.33 -27.09 17.43
N LYS A 297 2.42 -27.94 17.92
CA LYS A 297 1.46 -27.52 18.94
C LYS A 297 2.32 -26.95 20.08
N LYS A 298 2.42 -25.63 20.17
CA LYS A 298 2.91 -25.01 21.40
C LYS A 298 1.86 -25.27 22.49
N PRO A 299 2.30 -25.64 23.70
CA PRO A 299 1.41 -25.87 24.84
C PRO A 299 0.60 -24.62 25.19
#